data_AF-A0A2D9RQX3-F1
#
_entry.id   AF-A0A2D9RQX3-F1
#
_cell.length_a   1.000
_cell.length_b   1.000
_cell.length_c   1.000
_cell.angle_alpha   90.00
_cell.angle_beta   90.00
_cell.angle_gamma   90.00
#
_symmetry.space_group_name_H-M   'P 1'
#
loop_
_entity.id
_entity.type
_entity.pdbx_description
1 polymer ?
#
loop_
_entity_poly.entity_id
_entity_poly.type
_entity_poly.pdbx_seq_one_letter_code
_entity_poly.pdbx_strand_id
1 'polypeptide(L)'
;MRVLTFFARLLVPLLIVAGLIADSGLERAVPEASEIQVFDTESSISGSSALTSTWYCPTAHSRELAESGIDAEVDLLVTNTSAEPTRVTVYLVSPTSPLESIYLEVPGLASRSLPIAEYTDDELVSALVEAPSSGVAVTRSIRSPYGLDAALCSSLVADEWYVLSADTQADASGHLIIYNPLPTDAVIDLTFASEAEVGSYAPSELTGIVIPAASSLSIRLDDNVRRRQLLTAVVKARFGRVVVDHLQTFNGSSGRVGFSATLASATRSTSWHHPALRLEKDERVALVLFNPTEFVAETELQISSGEGKVKSVFASVGPFDLTGINILPLEDEELATNTLFVSPGNFGITVKSLNGVPIVSAAELGAGPIGSPGQESDDSELLEPQEESGKVELPKGRVSGLSILNGTPEGSGTWMLAAPNLGGQMLISVLNTSGRGEDVYLSQFGDRANYRVNVPGNAMRQLFVGTGGTWEIKSEVPIVIAALHQKTLAAGLMSIAPVKFGVEE
;
A
#
# COMPACT_ATOMS: atom_id res chain seq x y z
N MET A 1 -63.28 44.73 -9.63
CA MET A 1 -62.73 43.38 -9.93
C MET A 1 -61.48 43.39 -10.83
N ARG A 2 -60.66 44.47 -10.82
CA ARG A 2 -59.37 44.56 -11.56
C ARG A 2 -58.16 44.83 -10.67
N VAL A 3 -58.37 45.22 -9.41
CA VAL A 3 -57.29 45.52 -8.45
C VAL A 3 -56.82 44.24 -7.73
N LEU A 4 -57.74 43.32 -7.41
CA LEU A 4 -57.39 42.04 -6.75
C LEU A 4 -56.50 41.12 -7.62
N THR A 5 -56.70 41.13 -8.94
CA THR A 5 -55.91 40.32 -9.88
C THR A 5 -54.49 40.85 -10.10
N PHE A 6 -54.24 42.13 -9.81
CA PHE A 6 -52.91 42.72 -9.91
C PHE A 6 -52.02 42.33 -8.71
N PHE A 7 -52.60 42.33 -7.50
CA PHE A 7 -51.89 41.86 -6.29
C PHE A 7 -51.58 40.37 -6.34
N ALA A 8 -52.48 39.54 -6.88
CA ALA A 8 -52.24 38.10 -7.04
C ALA A 8 -51.12 37.77 -8.05
N ARG A 9 -50.92 38.60 -9.09
CA ARG A 9 -49.86 38.40 -10.10
C ARG A 9 -48.47 38.83 -9.63
N LEU A 10 -48.39 39.68 -8.59
CA LEU A 10 -47.12 40.10 -7.99
C LEU A 10 -46.68 39.19 -6.83
N LEU A 11 -47.64 38.50 -6.19
CA LEU A 11 -47.35 37.61 -5.06
C LEU A 11 -46.55 36.37 -5.46
N VAL A 12 -46.85 35.80 -6.63
CA VAL A 12 -46.19 34.59 -7.15
C VAL A 12 -44.70 34.81 -7.46
N PRO A 13 -44.27 35.84 -8.22
CA PRO A 13 -42.85 36.09 -8.43
C PRO A 13 -42.13 36.49 -7.14
N LEU A 14 -42.80 37.17 -6.20
CA LEU A 14 -42.22 37.51 -4.90
C LEU A 14 -41.97 36.25 -4.04
N LEU A 15 -42.87 35.27 -4.07
CA LEU A 15 -42.70 33.98 -3.40
C LEU A 15 -41.59 33.14 -4.04
N ILE A 16 -41.42 33.21 -5.36
CA ILE A 16 -40.32 32.51 -6.06
C ILE A 16 -38.97 33.15 -5.72
N VAL A 17 -38.89 34.48 -5.67
CA VAL A 17 -37.66 35.19 -5.25
C VAL A 17 -37.37 34.95 -3.77
N ALA A 18 -38.38 34.95 -2.90
CA ALA A 18 -38.21 34.62 -1.49
C ALA A 18 -37.80 33.15 -1.28
N GLY A 19 -38.31 32.23 -2.10
CA GLY A 19 -37.91 30.83 -2.11
C GLY A 19 -36.46 30.63 -2.56
N LEU A 20 -36.02 31.34 -3.61
CA LEU A 20 -34.63 31.32 -4.08
C LEU A 20 -33.66 31.93 -3.08
N ILE A 21 -34.06 33.00 -2.36
CA ILE A 21 -33.23 33.60 -1.30
C ILE A 21 -33.16 32.67 -0.09
N ALA A 22 -34.25 32.00 0.28
CA ALA A 22 -34.26 31.01 1.36
C ALA A 22 -33.42 29.76 1.03
N ASP A 23 -33.36 29.35 -0.24
CA ASP A 23 -32.54 28.22 -0.72
C ASP A 23 -31.05 28.60 -0.79
N SER A 24 -30.73 29.85 -1.18
CA SER A 24 -29.35 30.36 -1.15
C SER A 24 -28.82 30.63 0.27
N GLY A 25 -29.70 30.80 1.25
CA GLY A 25 -29.35 30.89 2.67
C GLY A 25 -29.27 29.54 3.37
N LEU A 26 -29.59 28.45 2.67
CA LEU A 26 -29.43 27.07 3.09
C LEU A 26 -28.19 26.45 2.42
N GLU A 27 -27.09 27.22 2.34
CA GLU A 27 -25.77 26.58 2.37
C GLU A 27 -25.76 25.71 3.62
N ARG A 28 -25.88 24.39 3.43
CA ARG A 28 -25.54 23.44 4.48
C ARG A 28 -24.16 23.85 4.95
N ALA A 29 -24.10 24.41 6.15
CA ALA A 29 -22.83 24.65 6.82
C ALA A 29 -22.07 23.33 6.73
N VAL A 30 -20.98 23.33 5.96
CA VAL A 30 -19.93 22.33 6.09
C VAL A 30 -19.65 22.36 7.59
N PRO A 31 -19.86 21.24 8.33
CA PRO A 31 -19.60 21.26 9.75
C PRO A 31 -18.20 21.83 9.95
N GLU A 32 -18.11 22.92 10.73
CA GLU A 32 -16.82 23.41 11.21
C GLU A 32 -16.05 22.18 11.69
N ALA A 33 -14.80 22.06 11.28
CA ALA A 33 -13.88 21.00 11.65
C ALA A 33 -13.78 20.93 13.18
N SER A 34 -14.77 20.30 13.79
CA SER A 34 -14.89 20.08 15.21
C SER A 34 -13.89 18.99 15.51
N GLU A 35 -12.69 19.42 15.90
CA GLU A 35 -11.75 18.65 16.71
C GLU A 35 -11.69 17.17 16.27
N ILE A 36 -11.34 16.96 14.99
CA ILE A 36 -10.92 15.63 14.54
C ILE A 36 -9.66 15.35 15.35
N GLN A 37 -9.77 14.48 16.36
CA GLN A 37 -8.58 13.84 16.90
C GLN A 37 -7.91 13.16 15.73
N VAL A 38 -6.83 13.75 15.24
CA VAL A 38 -5.97 13.16 14.22
C VAL A 38 -5.28 12.00 14.93
N PHE A 39 -5.90 10.83 14.86
CA PHE A 39 -5.20 9.60 15.17
C PHE A 39 -4.14 9.42 14.08
N ASP A 40 -2.87 9.28 14.46
CA ASP A 40 -1.84 8.87 13.51
C ASP A 40 -2.18 7.45 13.04
N THR A 41 -2.67 7.35 11.81
CA THR A 41 -3.09 6.10 11.18
C THR A 41 -1.98 5.49 10.32
N GLU A 42 -0.79 6.05 10.36
CA GLU A 42 0.39 5.53 9.68
C GLU A 42 1.31 4.78 10.64
N SER A 43 1.89 3.69 10.14
CA SER A 43 2.97 3.05 10.88
C SER A 43 4.19 3.96 10.92
N SER A 44 4.70 4.16 12.13
CA SER A 44 5.91 4.92 12.41
C SER A 44 6.81 4.17 13.40
N ILE A 45 8.11 4.46 13.36
CA ILE A 45 9.05 4.00 14.37
C ILE A 45 8.79 4.81 15.64
N SER A 46 8.59 4.13 16.77
CA SER A 46 8.39 4.79 18.05
C SER A 46 9.51 5.79 18.34
N GLY A 47 9.13 7.04 18.64
CA GLY A 47 10.06 8.13 18.94
C GLY A 47 10.91 7.88 20.17
N SER A 48 11.92 8.72 20.38
CA SER A 48 12.91 8.59 21.47
C SER A 48 12.31 8.63 22.88
N SER A 49 11.10 9.16 23.04
CA SER A 49 10.35 9.21 24.30
C SER A 49 9.60 7.91 24.63
N ALA A 50 9.42 7.01 23.66
CA ALA A 50 8.74 5.74 23.87
C ALA A 50 9.62 4.76 24.68
N LEU A 51 9.01 4.01 25.59
CA LEU A 51 9.72 3.00 26.38
C LEU A 51 9.77 1.63 25.70
N THR A 52 8.88 1.41 24.73
CA THR A 52 8.71 0.13 24.05
C THR A 52 8.41 0.35 22.58
N SER A 53 8.72 -0.64 21.74
CA SER A 53 8.28 -0.72 20.36
C SER A 53 7.46 -1.98 20.18
N THR A 54 6.31 -1.87 19.52
CA THR A 54 5.41 -3.00 19.24
C THR A 54 5.05 -3.02 17.77
N TRP A 55 5.15 -4.19 17.14
CA TRP A 55 4.86 -4.39 15.72
C TRP A 55 4.01 -5.63 15.50
N TYR A 56 3.13 -5.55 14.52
CA TYR A 56 2.13 -6.57 14.19
C TYR A 56 2.32 -6.98 12.73
N CYS A 57 2.69 -8.22 12.49
CA CYS A 57 2.88 -8.80 11.16
C CYS A 57 1.75 -9.82 10.90
N PRO A 58 0.68 -9.47 10.16
CA PRO A 58 -0.44 -10.40 9.94
C PRO A 58 -0.03 -11.71 9.27
N THR A 59 0.86 -11.68 8.28
CA THR A 59 1.40 -12.92 7.67
C THR A 59 2.87 -13.07 7.95
N ALA A 60 3.22 -13.68 9.09
CA ALA A 60 4.60 -14.05 9.43
C ALA A 60 5.00 -15.43 8.86
N HIS A 61 4.03 -16.29 8.54
CA HIS A 61 4.21 -17.54 7.79
C HIS A 61 2.87 -17.93 7.15
N SER A 62 2.92 -18.52 5.95
CA SER A 62 1.73 -19.15 5.34
C SER A 62 2.13 -20.31 4.43
N ARG A 63 1.60 -21.51 4.70
CA ARG A 63 1.72 -22.69 3.83
C ARG A 63 0.66 -22.76 2.75
N GLU A 64 -0.49 -22.10 2.93
CA GLU A 64 -1.55 -22.02 1.90
C GLU A 64 -1.01 -21.37 0.60
N LEU A 65 -0.05 -20.45 0.74
CA LEU A 65 0.74 -19.95 -0.39
C LEU A 65 1.48 -21.09 -1.10
N ALA A 66 2.15 -21.98 -0.36
CA ALA A 66 2.88 -23.12 -0.90
C ALA A 66 1.96 -24.14 -1.61
N GLU A 67 0.75 -24.36 -1.08
CA GLU A 67 -0.27 -25.23 -1.70
C GLU A 67 -0.85 -24.64 -3.00
N SER A 68 -0.80 -23.32 -3.16
CA SER A 68 -1.10 -22.61 -4.41
C SER A 68 0.10 -22.55 -5.39
N GLY A 69 1.15 -23.36 -5.14
CA GLY A 69 2.37 -23.41 -5.96
C GLY A 69 3.42 -22.35 -5.62
N ILE A 70 3.22 -21.58 -4.53
CA ILE A 70 4.07 -20.48 -4.10
C ILE A 70 4.88 -20.93 -2.88
N ASP A 71 5.94 -21.72 -3.09
CA ASP A 71 6.89 -22.07 -2.01
C ASP A 71 7.51 -20.76 -1.45
N ALA A 72 6.95 -20.26 -0.34
CA ALA A 72 7.19 -18.91 0.16
C ALA A 72 8.02 -18.95 1.45
N GLU A 73 9.27 -18.53 1.37
CA GLU A 73 10.10 -18.33 2.56
C GLU A 73 9.81 -16.95 3.16
N VAL A 74 9.42 -16.92 4.43
CA VAL A 74 9.15 -15.67 5.16
C VAL A 74 10.25 -15.41 6.20
N ASP A 75 10.85 -14.22 6.09
CA ASP A 75 11.83 -13.69 7.05
C ASP A 75 11.27 -12.44 7.73
N LEU A 76 11.44 -12.33 9.05
CA LEU A 76 11.29 -11.06 9.76
C LEU A 76 12.66 -10.40 9.93
N LEU A 77 12.85 -9.24 9.30
CA LEU A 77 14.00 -8.38 9.49
C LEU A 77 13.69 -7.38 10.61
N VAL A 78 14.28 -7.60 11.77
CA VAL A 78 14.14 -6.73 12.95
C VAL A 78 15.33 -5.78 13.00
N THR A 79 15.05 -4.48 12.90
CA THR A 79 16.06 -3.41 12.92
C THR A 79 16.02 -2.66 14.25
N ASN A 80 17.19 -2.45 14.85
CA ASN A 80 17.37 -1.58 16.01
C ASN A 80 18.09 -0.30 15.57
N THR A 81 17.39 0.84 15.67
CA THR A 81 17.92 2.16 15.32
C THR A 81 18.67 2.83 16.47
N SER A 82 18.65 2.25 17.67
CA SER A 82 19.41 2.76 18.82
C SER A 82 20.85 2.26 18.79
N ALA A 83 21.77 2.95 19.48
CA ALA A 83 23.17 2.53 19.58
C ALA A 83 23.39 1.34 20.53
N GLU A 84 22.44 1.06 21.42
CA GLU A 84 22.54 -0.02 22.39
C GLU A 84 21.84 -1.29 21.88
N PRO A 85 22.37 -2.50 22.16
CA PRO A 85 21.68 -3.74 21.81
C PRO A 85 20.37 -3.87 22.59
N THR A 86 19.37 -4.52 21.99
CA THR A 86 18.08 -4.77 22.61
C THR A 86 17.64 -6.22 22.40
N ARG A 87 16.96 -6.78 23.40
CA ARG A 87 16.36 -8.12 23.32
C ARG A 87 14.90 -7.98 22.93
N VAL A 88 14.59 -8.43 21.73
CA VAL A 88 13.23 -8.43 21.17
C VAL A 88 12.56 -9.77 21.46
N THR A 89 11.28 -9.74 21.79
CA THR A 89 10.44 -10.93 21.88
C THR A 89 9.49 -10.98 20.69
N VAL A 90 9.51 -12.11 19.97
CA VAL A 90 8.63 -12.39 18.83
C VAL A 90 7.63 -13.46 19.28
N TYR A 91 6.37 -13.10 19.35
CA TYR A 91 5.26 -13.99 19.65
C TYR A 91 4.65 -14.49 18.34
N LEU A 92 4.72 -15.80 18.10
CA LEU A 92 4.08 -16.46 16.98
C LEU A 92 2.65 -16.84 17.36
N VAL A 93 1.70 -16.27 16.63
CA VAL A 93 0.28 -16.39 16.87
C VAL A 93 -0.34 -17.25 15.78
N SER A 94 -0.91 -18.38 16.17
CA SER A 94 -1.55 -19.34 15.28
C SER A 94 -3.02 -19.55 15.65
N PRO A 95 -3.91 -19.75 14.67
CA PRO A 95 -5.28 -20.19 14.94
C PRO A 95 -5.36 -21.64 15.46
N THR A 96 -4.36 -22.47 15.17
CA THR A 96 -4.39 -23.93 15.41
C THR A 96 -3.45 -24.41 16.49
N SER A 97 -2.43 -23.62 16.83
CA SER A 97 -1.42 -24.00 17.82
C SER A 97 -1.31 -22.99 18.96
N PRO A 98 -0.79 -23.41 20.13
CA PRO A 98 -0.52 -22.50 21.24
C PRO A 98 0.45 -21.38 20.85
N LEU A 99 0.32 -20.23 21.52
CA LEU A 99 1.25 -19.12 21.41
C LEU A 99 2.69 -19.58 21.69
N GLU A 100 3.60 -19.28 20.76
CA GLU A 100 5.03 -19.54 20.90
C GLU A 100 5.81 -18.22 20.98
N SER A 101 6.92 -18.20 21.73
CA SER A 101 7.74 -17.00 21.89
C SER A 101 9.20 -17.27 21.59
N ILE A 102 9.80 -16.41 20.76
CA ILE A 102 11.20 -16.44 20.36
C ILE A 102 11.89 -15.19 20.89
N TYR A 103 13.12 -15.34 21.38
CA TYR A 103 13.95 -14.20 21.81
C TYR A 103 15.03 -13.93 20.77
N LEU A 104 15.13 -12.68 20.33
CA LEU A 104 16.12 -12.24 19.35
C LEU A 104 16.94 -11.08 19.91
N GLU A 105 18.25 -11.26 20.01
CA GLU A 105 19.19 -10.19 20.37
C GLU A 105 19.55 -9.39 19.11
N VAL A 106 19.17 -8.12 19.08
CA VAL A 106 19.42 -7.21 17.95
C VAL A 106 20.47 -6.19 18.37
N PRO A 107 21.68 -6.22 17.78
CA PRO A 107 22.71 -5.23 18.05
C PRO A 107 22.23 -3.81 17.74
N GLY A 108 22.80 -2.81 18.41
CA GLY A 108 22.51 -1.42 18.10
C GLY A 108 22.96 -1.04 16.67
N LEU A 109 22.19 -0.17 16.02
CA LEU A 109 22.40 0.29 14.64
C LEU A 109 22.62 -0.89 13.68
N ALA A 110 21.79 -1.92 13.80
CA ALA A 110 21.89 -3.14 13.02
C ALA A 110 20.53 -3.81 12.85
N SER A 111 20.49 -4.79 11.95
CA SER A 111 19.32 -5.61 11.69
C SER A 111 19.64 -7.10 11.85
N ARG A 112 18.64 -7.87 12.28
CA ARG A 112 18.70 -9.33 12.38
C ARG A 112 17.52 -9.94 11.63
N SER A 113 17.82 -10.94 10.81
CA SER A 113 16.82 -11.74 10.11
C SER A 113 16.42 -12.92 10.99
N LEU A 114 15.13 -13.20 11.07
CA LEU A 114 14.55 -14.35 11.73
C LEU A 114 13.73 -15.15 10.70
N PRO A 115 14.23 -16.29 10.20
CA PRO A 115 13.48 -17.17 9.31
C PRO A 115 12.38 -17.88 10.10
N ILE A 116 11.10 -17.59 9.80
CA ILE A 116 9.98 -18.03 10.64
C ILE A 116 9.66 -19.52 10.45
N ALA A 117 9.88 -20.06 9.25
CA ALA A 117 9.65 -21.47 8.94
C ALA A 117 10.50 -22.44 9.79
N GLU A 118 11.55 -21.98 10.46
CA GLU A 118 12.34 -22.81 11.39
C GLU A 118 11.66 -23.04 12.75
N TYR A 119 10.57 -22.30 13.05
CA TYR A 119 9.93 -22.27 14.36
C TYR A 119 8.46 -22.71 14.34
N THR A 120 7.89 -23.00 13.18
CA THR A 120 6.48 -23.39 13.08
C THR A 120 6.21 -24.26 11.86
N ASP A 121 5.33 -25.24 12.03
CA ASP A 121 4.82 -26.09 10.95
C ASP A 121 3.37 -25.72 10.54
N ASP A 122 2.81 -24.69 11.20
CA ASP A 122 1.41 -24.28 11.04
C ASP A 122 1.15 -23.62 9.70
N GLU A 123 -0.11 -23.72 9.27
CA GLU A 123 -0.55 -23.24 7.97
C GLU A 123 -0.56 -21.72 7.85
N LEU A 124 -0.92 -21.00 8.90
CA LEU A 124 -0.94 -19.53 8.95
C LEU A 124 -0.47 -19.08 10.32
N VAL A 125 0.53 -18.20 10.33
CA VAL A 125 1.06 -17.61 11.57
C VAL A 125 1.19 -16.11 11.40
N SER A 126 0.68 -15.36 12.37
CA SER A 126 0.93 -13.93 12.55
C SER A 126 2.02 -13.73 13.60
N ALA A 127 2.71 -12.59 13.59
CA ALA A 127 3.70 -12.27 14.62
C ALA A 127 3.37 -10.96 15.34
N LEU A 128 3.48 -10.99 16.66
CA LEU A 128 3.58 -9.81 17.52
C LEU A 128 5.05 -9.67 17.95
N VAL A 129 5.66 -8.54 17.64
CA VAL A 129 7.06 -8.26 18.00
C VAL A 129 7.10 -7.14 19.02
N GLU A 130 7.67 -7.40 20.19
CA GLU A 130 7.80 -6.44 21.28
C GLU A 130 9.27 -6.24 21.65
N ALA A 131 9.67 -4.98 21.80
CA ALA A 131 11.00 -4.61 22.27
C ALA A 131 10.89 -3.69 23.49
N PRO A 132 11.71 -3.90 24.53
CA PRO A 132 11.80 -3.02 25.70
C PRO A 132 12.62 -1.75 25.44
N SER A 133 12.58 -1.24 24.21
CA SER A 133 13.23 0.01 23.78
C SER A 133 12.42 0.65 22.66
N SER A 134 12.52 1.98 22.51
CA SER A 134 12.14 2.68 21.29
C SER A 134 13.05 2.31 20.11
N GLY A 135 12.69 2.71 18.90
CA GLY A 135 13.59 2.60 17.76
C GLY A 135 13.76 1.18 17.23
N VAL A 136 12.87 0.25 17.55
CA VAL A 136 12.81 -1.04 16.85
C VAL A 136 11.79 -0.94 15.72
N ALA A 137 12.14 -1.50 14.58
CA ALA A 137 11.27 -1.61 13.42
C ALA A 137 11.30 -3.04 12.86
N VAL A 138 10.19 -3.48 12.28
CA VAL A 138 10.06 -4.83 11.74
C VAL A 138 9.60 -4.78 10.29
N THR A 139 10.37 -5.40 9.42
CA THR A 139 10.06 -5.58 8.01
C THR A 139 9.93 -7.06 7.73
N ARG A 140 8.81 -7.46 7.15
CA ARG A 140 8.63 -8.80 6.60
C ARG A 140 9.23 -8.86 5.21
N SER A 141 9.95 -9.91 4.88
CA SER A 141 10.28 -10.28 3.51
C SER A 141 9.70 -11.65 3.18
N ILE A 142 9.06 -11.77 2.02
CA ILE A 142 8.55 -13.03 1.49
C ILE A 142 9.26 -13.32 0.17
N ARG A 143 9.87 -14.49 0.05
CA ARG A 143 10.51 -14.97 -1.18
C ARG A 143 9.73 -16.13 -1.75
N SER A 144 9.36 -16.07 -3.02
CA SER A 144 8.68 -17.14 -3.73
C SER A 144 9.21 -17.32 -5.16
N PRO A 145 8.85 -18.42 -5.85
CA PRO A 145 9.10 -18.55 -7.30
C PRO A 145 8.45 -17.44 -8.13
N TYR A 146 7.32 -16.90 -7.67
CA TYR A 146 6.54 -15.84 -8.32
C TYR A 146 7.01 -14.43 -8.01
N GLY A 147 8.04 -14.28 -7.17
CA GLY A 147 8.60 -12.98 -6.85
C GLY A 147 9.04 -12.87 -5.40
N LEU A 148 9.50 -11.69 -5.08
CA LEU A 148 10.01 -11.31 -3.78
C LEU A 148 9.27 -10.04 -3.39
N ASP A 149 8.81 -9.98 -2.16
CA ASP A 149 8.16 -8.80 -1.60
C ASP A 149 8.76 -8.49 -0.23
N ALA A 150 8.78 -7.22 0.17
CA ALA A 150 8.99 -6.84 1.56
C ALA A 150 8.16 -5.63 1.93
N ALA A 151 7.47 -5.78 3.03
CA ALA A 151 6.58 -4.79 3.59
C ALA A 151 6.91 -4.59 5.07
N LEU A 152 6.71 -3.36 5.55
CA LEU A 152 6.73 -3.09 6.98
C LEU A 152 5.56 -3.81 7.64
N CYS A 153 5.81 -4.36 8.83
CA CYS A 153 4.73 -4.73 9.71
C CYS A 153 4.04 -3.45 10.22
N SER A 154 2.83 -3.57 10.77
CA SER A 154 2.14 -2.41 11.33
C SER A 154 2.68 -2.08 12.73
N SER A 155 2.87 -0.81 13.07
CA SER A 155 3.08 -0.40 14.48
C SER A 155 1.79 0.01 15.20
N LEU A 156 0.64 -0.15 14.53
CA LEU A 156 -0.69 0.17 15.07
C LEU A 156 -1.73 -0.92 14.79
N VAL A 157 -2.86 -0.81 15.49
CA VAL A 157 -4.09 -1.57 15.22
C VAL A 157 -5.20 -0.58 14.90
N ALA A 158 -6.00 -0.85 13.87
CA ALA A 158 -7.07 0.05 13.44
C ALA A 158 -8.40 -0.68 13.28
N ASP A 159 -9.49 0.08 13.32
CA ASP A 159 -10.85 -0.40 13.08
C ASP A 159 -11.24 -0.31 11.60
N GLU A 160 -10.43 0.31 10.74
CA GLU A 160 -10.71 0.45 9.32
C GLU A 160 -9.41 0.33 8.51
N TRP A 161 -9.41 -0.55 7.51
CA TRP A 161 -8.27 -0.82 6.63
C TRP A 161 -8.71 -0.85 5.16
N TYR A 162 -7.85 -0.35 4.30
CA TYR A 162 -8.07 -0.21 2.86
C TYR A 162 -7.04 -1.04 2.11
N VAL A 163 -7.52 -1.98 1.31
CA VAL A 163 -6.72 -2.80 0.40
C VAL A 163 -7.08 -2.38 -1.02
N LEU A 164 -6.10 -1.84 -1.74
CA LEU A 164 -6.26 -1.37 -3.10
C LEU A 164 -5.53 -2.33 -4.06
N SER A 165 -5.95 -2.32 -5.33
CA SER A 165 -5.33 -3.11 -6.42
C SER A 165 -5.39 -4.63 -6.21
N ALA A 166 -6.52 -5.14 -5.69
CA ALA A 166 -6.77 -6.58 -5.73
C ALA A 166 -7.31 -7.00 -7.11
N ASP A 167 -7.00 -8.22 -7.53
CA ASP A 167 -7.48 -8.83 -8.78
C ASP A 167 -7.99 -10.25 -8.48
N THR A 168 -9.20 -10.55 -8.94
CA THR A 168 -9.89 -11.84 -8.74
C THR A 168 -10.19 -12.56 -10.06
N GLN A 169 -9.48 -12.22 -11.14
CA GLN A 169 -9.51 -12.96 -12.39
C GLN A 169 -9.05 -14.42 -12.21
N ALA A 170 -9.33 -15.27 -13.19
CA ALA A 170 -9.06 -16.70 -13.11
C ALA A 170 -7.57 -17.08 -12.97
N ASP A 171 -6.65 -16.22 -13.40
CA ASP A 171 -5.20 -16.38 -13.24
C ASP A 171 -4.67 -15.74 -11.93
N ALA A 172 -5.56 -15.12 -11.16
CA ALA A 172 -5.25 -14.32 -9.99
C ALA A 172 -5.74 -15.02 -8.70
N SER A 173 -4.92 -14.98 -7.65
CA SER A 173 -5.31 -15.38 -6.29
C SER A 173 -5.05 -14.23 -5.33
N GLY A 174 -6.06 -13.85 -4.56
CA GLY A 174 -6.02 -12.75 -3.61
C GLY A 174 -6.42 -13.22 -2.22
N HIS A 175 -5.61 -12.94 -1.20
CA HIS A 175 -5.89 -13.26 0.19
C HIS A 175 -5.85 -12.00 1.06
N LEU A 176 -6.82 -11.87 1.96
CA LEU A 176 -6.79 -10.92 3.06
C LEU A 176 -6.45 -11.67 4.35
N ILE A 177 -5.32 -11.36 4.96
CA ILE A 177 -4.94 -11.92 6.26
C ILE A 177 -5.27 -10.89 7.33
N ILE A 178 -6.30 -11.19 8.12
CA ILE A 178 -6.77 -10.32 9.19
C ILE A 178 -6.25 -10.86 10.52
N TYR A 179 -5.43 -10.05 11.19
CA TYR A 179 -4.82 -10.38 12.46
C TYR A 179 -5.43 -9.56 13.59
N ASN A 180 -5.94 -10.23 14.62
CA ASN A 180 -6.38 -9.62 15.87
C ASN A 180 -5.33 -9.88 16.97
N PRO A 181 -4.44 -8.91 17.28
CA PRO A 181 -3.47 -9.06 18.36
C PRO A 181 -4.07 -8.82 19.76
N LEU A 182 -5.35 -8.43 19.85
CA LEU A 182 -5.97 -8.00 21.10
C LEU A 182 -6.52 -9.19 21.91
N PRO A 183 -6.66 -9.05 23.24
CA PRO A 183 -7.17 -10.11 24.12
C PRO A 183 -8.70 -10.30 24.04
N THR A 184 -9.37 -9.61 23.12
CA THR A 184 -10.81 -9.70 22.90
C THR A 184 -11.10 -9.93 21.43
N ASP A 185 -12.14 -10.69 21.13
CA ASP A 185 -12.59 -10.91 19.76
C ASP A 185 -12.91 -9.59 19.05
N ALA A 186 -12.61 -9.53 17.76
CA ALA A 186 -13.04 -8.45 16.88
C ALA A 186 -14.18 -8.97 15.98
N VAL A 187 -15.06 -8.07 15.55
CA VAL A 187 -16.12 -8.38 14.58
C VAL A 187 -15.98 -7.43 13.40
N ILE A 188 -15.76 -7.97 12.21
CA ILE A 188 -15.48 -7.19 11.01
C ILE A 188 -16.56 -7.36 9.94
N ASP A 189 -16.66 -6.37 9.08
CA ASP A 189 -17.33 -6.43 7.79
C ASP A 189 -16.34 -6.15 6.67
N LEU A 190 -16.54 -6.79 5.52
CA LEU A 190 -15.86 -6.44 4.30
C LEU A 190 -16.85 -5.81 3.31
N THR A 191 -16.43 -4.68 2.74
CA THR A 191 -17.10 -4.04 1.62
C THR A 191 -16.11 -3.89 0.47
N PHE A 192 -16.63 -3.87 -0.75
CA PHE A 192 -15.82 -3.90 -1.96
C PHE A 192 -16.28 -2.85 -2.95
N ALA A 193 -15.35 -2.19 -3.62
CA ALA A 193 -15.60 -1.39 -4.82
C ALA A 193 -14.84 -2.04 -6.00
N SER A 194 -15.37 -1.97 -7.21
CA SER A 194 -14.75 -2.56 -8.39
C SER A 194 -14.87 -1.66 -9.61
N GLU A 195 -14.01 -1.86 -10.60
CA GLU A 195 -14.03 -1.11 -11.86
C GLU A 195 -15.33 -1.27 -12.68
N ALA A 196 -16.13 -2.28 -12.36
CA ALA A 196 -17.29 -2.68 -13.14
C ALA A 196 -18.64 -2.32 -12.52
N GLU A 197 -18.66 -1.81 -11.29
CA GLU A 197 -19.88 -1.45 -10.56
C GLU A 197 -19.70 -0.08 -9.92
N VAL A 198 -20.73 0.77 -9.93
CA VAL A 198 -20.64 2.10 -9.29
C VAL A 198 -20.89 1.96 -7.80
N GLY A 199 -19.95 2.47 -7.01
CA GLY A 199 -19.99 2.45 -5.54
C GLY A 199 -19.60 1.09 -4.95
N SER A 200 -19.84 0.92 -3.65
CA SER A 200 -19.45 -0.29 -2.93
C SER A 200 -20.60 -1.28 -2.73
N TYR A 201 -20.25 -2.56 -2.60
CA TYR A 201 -21.14 -3.65 -2.26
C TYR A 201 -20.56 -4.53 -1.14
N ALA A 202 -21.42 -5.27 -0.44
CA ALA A 202 -21.02 -6.15 0.65
C ALA A 202 -21.65 -7.55 0.46
N PRO A 203 -20.84 -8.60 0.22
CA PRO A 203 -21.31 -9.98 0.26
C PRO A 203 -21.85 -10.35 1.64
N SER A 204 -22.97 -11.06 1.68
CA SER A 204 -23.62 -11.44 2.95
C SER A 204 -22.73 -12.34 3.82
N GLU A 205 -21.90 -13.15 3.19
CA GLU A 205 -20.98 -14.11 3.82
C GLU A 205 -19.80 -13.41 4.47
N LEU A 206 -19.47 -12.19 4.03
CA LEU A 206 -18.33 -11.40 4.50
C LEU A 206 -18.72 -10.26 5.46
N THR A 207 -19.88 -10.41 6.11
CA THR A 207 -20.42 -9.44 7.06
C THR A 207 -20.53 -10.07 8.45
N GLY A 208 -20.06 -9.36 9.48
CA GLY A 208 -20.11 -9.82 10.87
C GLY A 208 -19.17 -11.00 11.17
N ILE A 209 -18.04 -11.09 10.48
CA ILE A 209 -17.04 -12.13 10.69
C ILE A 209 -16.34 -11.90 12.04
N VAL A 210 -16.26 -12.95 12.86
CA VAL A 210 -15.55 -12.91 14.14
C VAL A 210 -14.09 -13.27 13.92
N ILE A 211 -13.18 -12.41 14.39
CA ILE A 211 -11.75 -12.67 14.46
C ILE A 211 -11.40 -12.88 15.95
N PRO A 212 -11.15 -14.13 16.39
CA PRO A 212 -10.90 -14.42 17.80
C PRO A 212 -9.74 -13.61 18.39
N ALA A 213 -9.76 -13.42 19.71
CA ALA A 213 -8.65 -12.84 20.46
C ALA A 213 -7.32 -13.55 20.17
N ALA A 214 -6.25 -12.79 19.97
CA ALA A 214 -4.90 -13.30 19.69
C ALA A 214 -4.91 -14.40 18.60
N SER A 215 -5.52 -14.10 17.46
CA SER A 215 -5.68 -15.04 16.35
C SER A 215 -5.71 -14.31 15.01
N SER A 216 -5.68 -15.07 13.92
CA SER A 216 -5.75 -14.56 12.56
C SER A 216 -6.69 -15.39 11.68
N LEU A 217 -7.14 -14.78 10.59
CA LEU A 217 -8.01 -15.41 9.60
C LEU A 217 -7.54 -15.05 8.19
N SER A 218 -7.45 -16.05 7.32
CA SER A 218 -7.26 -15.91 5.87
C SER A 218 -8.62 -15.87 5.18
N ILE A 219 -8.88 -14.83 4.38
CA ILE A 219 -10.06 -14.73 3.52
C ILE A 219 -9.59 -14.71 2.07
N ARG A 220 -9.97 -15.74 1.31
CA ARG A 220 -9.75 -15.82 -0.13
C ARG A 220 -10.75 -14.95 -0.89
N LEU A 221 -10.25 -14.02 -1.68
CA LEU A 221 -11.08 -13.08 -2.44
C LEU A 221 -11.72 -13.74 -3.65
N ASP A 222 -11.03 -14.67 -4.31
CA ASP A 222 -11.47 -15.37 -5.52
C ASP A 222 -12.64 -16.34 -5.28
N ASP A 223 -12.78 -16.87 -4.05
CA ASP A 223 -13.91 -17.71 -3.65
C ASP A 223 -15.16 -16.91 -3.28
N ASN A 224 -14.98 -15.66 -2.83
CA ASN A 224 -16.04 -14.86 -2.21
C ASN A 224 -16.47 -13.64 -3.03
N VAL A 225 -15.67 -13.24 -4.01
CA VAL A 225 -15.88 -12.05 -4.84
C VAL A 225 -15.90 -12.45 -6.30
N ARG A 226 -16.78 -11.81 -7.08
CA ARG A 226 -16.82 -12.00 -8.54
C ARG A 226 -15.49 -11.63 -9.17
N ARG A 227 -15.19 -12.21 -10.33
CA ARG A 227 -13.99 -11.89 -11.12
C ARG A 227 -13.98 -10.41 -11.50
N ARG A 228 -12.98 -9.68 -11.02
CA ARG A 228 -12.73 -8.26 -11.24
C ARG A 228 -11.25 -8.06 -11.51
N GLN A 229 -10.93 -7.22 -12.50
CA GLN A 229 -9.54 -6.85 -12.81
C GLN A 229 -9.00 -5.83 -11.81
N LEU A 230 -9.87 -5.04 -11.18
CA LEU A 230 -9.48 -4.04 -10.19
C LEU A 230 -10.51 -3.92 -9.07
N LEU A 231 -10.14 -4.43 -7.91
CA LEU A 231 -10.95 -4.48 -6.71
C LEU A 231 -10.29 -3.68 -5.59
N THR A 232 -11.08 -2.93 -4.85
CA THR A 232 -10.70 -2.38 -3.53
C THR A 232 -11.54 -3.07 -2.47
N ALA A 233 -10.91 -3.54 -1.41
CA ALA A 233 -11.58 -4.09 -0.23
C ALA A 233 -11.40 -3.13 0.96
N VAL A 234 -12.48 -2.91 1.70
CA VAL A 234 -12.48 -2.15 2.96
C VAL A 234 -12.86 -3.10 4.08
N VAL A 235 -11.93 -3.30 5.02
CA VAL A 235 -12.15 -4.11 6.22
C VAL A 235 -12.51 -3.15 7.35
N LYS A 236 -13.72 -3.28 7.90
CA LYS A 236 -14.22 -2.42 8.97
C LYS A 236 -14.59 -3.25 10.20
N ALA A 237 -13.91 -3.03 11.31
CA ALA A 237 -14.25 -3.59 12.60
C ALA A 237 -15.46 -2.85 13.21
N ARG A 238 -16.59 -3.54 13.35
CA ARG A 238 -17.74 -3.09 14.17
C ARG A 238 -17.39 -3.06 15.65
N PHE A 239 -16.51 -3.98 16.06
CA PHE A 239 -16.04 -4.15 17.41
C PHE A 239 -14.58 -4.61 17.38
N GLY A 240 -13.76 -4.10 18.28
CA GLY A 240 -12.32 -4.38 18.31
C GLY A 240 -11.53 -3.59 17.27
N ARG A 241 -10.28 -3.99 17.07
CA ARG A 241 -9.35 -3.46 16.05
C ARG A 241 -8.49 -4.61 15.57
N VAL A 242 -8.04 -4.52 14.32
CA VAL A 242 -7.26 -5.57 13.65
C VAL A 242 -6.09 -4.95 12.89
N VAL A 243 -5.29 -5.81 12.26
CA VAL A 243 -4.26 -5.47 11.29
C VAL A 243 -4.48 -6.33 10.06
N VAL A 244 -4.33 -5.77 8.85
CA VAL A 244 -4.67 -6.46 7.61
C VAL A 244 -3.49 -6.46 6.64
N ASP A 245 -3.15 -7.64 6.13
CA ASP A 245 -2.28 -7.81 4.98
C ASP A 245 -3.10 -8.21 3.75
N HIS A 246 -2.62 -7.82 2.57
CA HIS A 246 -3.11 -8.24 1.27
C HIS A 246 -2.03 -8.99 0.51
N LEU A 247 -2.32 -10.21 0.08
CA LEU A 247 -1.45 -11.02 -0.75
C LEU A 247 -2.11 -11.23 -2.11
N GLN A 248 -1.41 -10.88 -3.18
CA GLN A 248 -1.87 -11.02 -4.56
C GLN A 248 -0.86 -11.84 -5.36
N THR A 249 -1.33 -12.85 -6.08
CA THR A 249 -0.49 -13.67 -6.97
C THR A 249 -1.13 -13.79 -8.34
N PHE A 250 -0.29 -13.80 -9.38
CA PHE A 250 -0.65 -14.25 -10.73
C PHE A 250 0.13 -15.52 -11.08
N ASN A 251 -0.59 -16.58 -11.45
CA ASN A 251 -0.02 -17.93 -11.58
C ASN A 251 0.62 -18.23 -12.95
N GLY A 252 0.45 -17.34 -13.94
CA GLY A 252 0.96 -17.51 -15.30
C GLY A 252 0.01 -18.14 -16.31
N SER A 253 -1.17 -18.64 -15.89
CA SER A 253 -2.10 -19.35 -16.78
C SER A 253 -2.67 -18.47 -17.90
N SER A 254 -2.68 -17.16 -17.71
CA SER A 254 -3.05 -16.19 -18.76
C SER A 254 -1.87 -15.38 -19.28
N GLY A 255 -0.65 -15.57 -18.75
CA GLY A 255 0.56 -14.82 -19.12
C GLY A 255 1.08 -13.84 -18.07
N ARG A 256 0.29 -13.47 -17.05
CA ARG A 256 0.79 -12.67 -15.91
C ARG A 256 1.43 -13.57 -14.86
N VAL A 257 2.61 -13.17 -14.37
CA VAL A 257 3.32 -13.85 -13.28
C VAL A 257 3.82 -12.77 -12.33
N GLY A 258 3.49 -12.90 -11.06
CA GLY A 258 3.95 -11.97 -10.03
C GLY A 258 3.36 -12.30 -8.68
N PHE A 259 3.96 -11.74 -7.63
CA PHE A 259 3.55 -11.89 -6.25
C PHE A 259 3.74 -10.56 -5.52
N SER A 260 2.76 -10.12 -4.73
CA SER A 260 2.91 -9.00 -3.81
C SER A 260 2.25 -9.29 -2.47
N ALA A 261 2.83 -8.76 -1.38
CA ALA A 261 2.39 -8.98 -0.01
C ALA A 261 2.44 -7.68 0.80
N THR A 262 1.41 -6.85 0.62
CA THR A 262 1.38 -5.47 1.11
C THR A 262 0.56 -5.34 2.39
N LEU A 263 1.05 -4.57 3.35
CA LEU A 263 0.24 -4.12 4.49
C LEU A 263 -0.87 -3.18 3.99
N ALA A 264 -2.11 -3.41 4.39
CA ALA A 264 -3.22 -2.52 4.06
C ALA A 264 -2.99 -1.11 4.63
N SER A 265 -3.62 -0.07 4.07
CA SER A 265 -3.55 1.27 4.64
C SER A 265 -4.67 1.46 5.67
N ALA A 266 -4.36 1.96 6.86
CA ALA A 266 -5.38 2.49 7.79
C ALA A 266 -5.62 4.01 7.59
N THR A 267 -4.87 4.64 6.69
CA THR A 267 -4.86 6.10 6.50
C THR A 267 -5.73 6.54 5.32
N ARG A 268 -6.41 7.66 5.52
CA ARG A 268 -7.06 8.47 4.49
C ARG A 268 -6.40 9.84 4.45
N SER A 269 -6.12 10.37 3.28
CA SER A 269 -5.46 11.67 3.14
C SER A 269 -5.94 12.43 1.91
N THR A 270 -5.78 13.74 1.93
CA THR A 270 -5.97 14.62 0.78
C THR A 270 -4.72 14.73 -0.09
N SER A 271 -3.60 14.11 0.29
CA SER A 271 -2.37 14.04 -0.50
C SER A 271 -1.77 12.65 -0.41
N TRP A 272 -1.24 12.12 -1.51
CA TRP A 272 -0.55 10.84 -1.58
C TRP A 272 0.65 10.94 -2.53
N HIS A 273 1.79 10.40 -2.12
CA HIS A 273 3.05 10.46 -2.84
C HIS A 273 3.55 9.06 -3.20
N HIS A 274 3.88 8.87 -4.48
CA HIS A 274 4.41 7.65 -5.07
C HIS A 274 5.75 7.96 -5.74
N PRO A 275 6.87 7.98 -5.00
CA PRO A 275 8.11 8.58 -5.50
C PRO A 275 8.99 7.62 -6.32
N ALA A 276 8.70 6.32 -6.34
CA ALA A 276 9.50 5.29 -7.02
C ALA A 276 8.68 4.50 -8.04
N LEU A 277 8.22 5.17 -9.10
CA LEU A 277 7.58 4.53 -10.23
C LEU A 277 8.56 4.42 -11.40
N ARG A 278 8.39 3.37 -12.20
CA ARG A 278 9.21 3.11 -13.38
C ARG A 278 8.35 2.54 -14.48
N LEU A 279 8.50 3.10 -15.67
CA LEU A 279 7.86 2.63 -16.89
C LEU A 279 8.91 2.46 -17.98
N GLU A 280 9.37 1.23 -18.15
CA GLU A 280 10.21 0.81 -19.29
C GLU A 280 9.43 -0.15 -20.21
N LYS A 281 10.13 -0.66 -21.22
CA LYS A 281 9.61 -1.75 -22.04
C LYS A 281 9.23 -2.95 -21.16
N ASP A 282 8.06 -3.53 -21.43
CA ASP A 282 7.49 -4.68 -20.74
C ASP A 282 7.14 -4.42 -19.26
N GLU A 283 7.18 -3.16 -18.80
CA GLU A 283 6.68 -2.74 -17.48
C GLU A 283 5.31 -2.07 -17.63
N ARG A 284 4.51 -2.15 -16.57
CA ARG A 284 3.16 -1.60 -16.48
C ARG A 284 3.04 -0.87 -15.17
N VAL A 285 2.40 0.30 -15.21
CA VAL A 285 2.15 1.10 -14.02
C VAL A 285 0.68 1.50 -14.02
N ALA A 286 0.00 1.23 -12.92
CA ALA A 286 -1.34 1.72 -12.67
C ALA A 286 -1.40 2.40 -11.31
N LEU A 287 -2.29 3.37 -11.18
CA LEU A 287 -2.58 4.03 -9.94
C LEU A 287 -4.04 3.81 -9.58
N VAL A 288 -4.30 3.33 -8.38
CA VAL A 288 -5.65 3.13 -7.86
C VAL A 288 -5.97 4.25 -6.90
N LEU A 289 -7.08 4.95 -7.15
CA LEU A 289 -7.65 5.95 -6.25
C LEU A 289 -8.96 5.40 -5.69
N PHE A 290 -9.11 5.37 -4.37
CA PHE A 290 -10.34 4.98 -3.72
C PHE A 290 -10.88 6.14 -2.88
N ASN A 291 -12.18 6.39 -2.98
CA ASN A 291 -12.86 7.41 -2.20
C ASN A 291 -13.73 6.75 -1.11
N PRO A 292 -13.29 6.77 0.16
CA PRO A 292 -14.02 6.15 1.26
C PRO A 292 -15.19 6.99 1.80
N THR A 293 -15.60 8.04 1.09
CA THR A 293 -16.57 9.03 1.57
C THR A 293 -17.84 9.08 0.73
N GLU A 294 -18.84 9.80 1.22
CA GLU A 294 -20.11 10.04 0.52
C GLU A 294 -20.06 11.19 -0.50
N PHE A 295 -18.94 11.93 -0.57
CA PHE A 295 -18.76 13.08 -1.46
C PHE A 295 -17.85 12.72 -2.62
N VAL A 296 -18.07 13.30 -3.81
CA VAL A 296 -17.16 13.09 -4.95
C VAL A 296 -15.79 13.70 -4.63
N ALA A 297 -14.71 12.96 -4.82
CA ALA A 297 -13.35 13.48 -4.68
C ALA A 297 -12.84 13.99 -6.03
N GLU A 298 -12.45 15.26 -6.09
CA GLU A 298 -11.78 15.84 -7.26
C GLU A 298 -10.28 15.82 -7.02
N THR A 299 -9.50 15.21 -7.91
CA THR A 299 -8.07 14.97 -7.70
C THR A 299 -7.22 15.53 -8.83
N GLU A 300 -6.03 16.03 -8.48
CA GLU A 300 -4.95 16.36 -9.41
C GLU A 300 -3.79 15.38 -9.20
N LEU A 301 -3.35 14.75 -10.28
CA LEU A 301 -2.16 13.92 -10.35
C LEU A 301 -1.02 14.75 -10.95
N GLN A 302 0.03 14.97 -10.17
CA GLN A 302 1.21 15.72 -10.57
C GLN A 302 2.38 14.77 -10.79
N ILE A 303 2.94 14.77 -12.00
CA ILE A 303 4.15 14.00 -12.30
C ILE A 303 5.38 14.82 -11.93
N SER A 304 6.28 14.21 -11.16
CA SER A 304 7.55 14.77 -10.75
C SER A 304 8.71 13.97 -11.36
N SER A 305 9.72 14.67 -11.88
CA SER A 305 10.95 14.09 -12.40
C SER A 305 12.18 14.78 -11.80
N GLY A 306 13.37 14.42 -12.29
CA GLY A 306 14.62 15.09 -11.93
C GLY A 306 14.69 16.58 -12.29
N GLU A 307 13.79 17.06 -13.16
CA GLU A 307 13.70 18.46 -13.60
C GLU A 307 12.58 19.23 -12.86
N GLY A 308 11.83 18.57 -11.97
CA GLY A 308 10.70 19.12 -11.23
C GLY A 308 9.35 18.61 -11.72
N LYS A 309 8.29 19.40 -11.50
CA LYS A 309 6.92 19.09 -11.96
C LYS A 309 6.82 19.21 -13.48
N VAL A 310 6.34 18.15 -14.14
CA VAL A 310 6.28 18.07 -15.62
C VAL A 310 4.86 18.26 -16.16
N LYS A 311 3.87 17.56 -15.59
CA LYS A 311 2.49 17.53 -16.12
C LYS A 311 1.50 17.30 -14.98
N SER A 312 0.27 17.81 -15.16
CA SER A 312 -0.87 17.55 -14.29
C SER A 312 -2.00 16.90 -15.08
N VAL A 313 -2.69 15.94 -14.46
CA VAL A 313 -3.95 15.38 -14.96
C VAL A 313 -4.97 15.39 -13.83
N PHE A 314 -6.25 15.49 -14.18
CA PHE A 314 -7.35 15.52 -13.22
C PHE A 314 -8.17 14.24 -13.31
N ALA A 315 -8.60 13.73 -12.16
CA ALA A 315 -9.49 12.60 -12.07
C ALA A 315 -10.56 12.87 -11.00
N SER A 316 -11.74 12.29 -11.20
CA SER A 316 -12.85 12.36 -10.24
C SER A 316 -13.15 10.95 -9.76
N VAL A 317 -13.29 10.77 -8.45
CA VAL A 317 -13.61 9.47 -7.84
C VAL A 317 -14.97 9.57 -7.16
N GLY A 318 -15.90 8.71 -7.57
CA GLY A 318 -17.27 8.68 -7.02
C GLY A 318 -17.32 8.28 -5.54
N PRO A 319 -18.44 8.51 -4.85
CA PRO A 319 -18.61 8.10 -3.45
C PRO A 319 -18.51 6.59 -3.27
N PHE A 320 -17.72 6.15 -2.29
CA PHE A 320 -17.44 4.73 -2.02
C PHE A 320 -17.00 3.94 -3.26
N ASP A 321 -16.33 4.61 -4.19
CA ASP A 321 -15.97 4.09 -5.50
C ASP A 321 -14.45 4.15 -5.71
N LEU A 322 -13.97 3.43 -6.72
CA LEU A 322 -12.57 3.45 -7.13
C LEU A 322 -12.40 3.99 -8.54
N THR A 323 -11.18 4.42 -8.85
CA THR A 323 -10.76 4.80 -10.19
C THR A 323 -9.33 4.32 -10.40
N GLY A 324 -9.15 3.38 -11.33
CA GLY A 324 -7.84 2.98 -11.82
C GLY A 324 -7.37 3.91 -12.93
N ILE A 325 -6.14 4.39 -12.84
CA ILE A 325 -5.48 5.27 -13.81
C ILE A 325 -4.30 4.52 -14.40
N ASN A 326 -4.39 4.19 -15.69
CA ASN A 326 -3.30 3.53 -16.40
C ASN A 326 -2.22 4.54 -16.76
N ILE A 327 -0.96 4.18 -16.56
CA ILE A 327 0.18 5.03 -16.91
C ILE A 327 0.90 4.41 -18.09
N LEU A 328 0.84 5.10 -19.23
CA LEU A 328 1.30 4.60 -20.52
C LEU A 328 2.43 5.47 -21.11
N PRO A 329 3.24 4.94 -22.03
CA PRO A 329 4.25 5.71 -22.74
C PRO A 329 3.63 6.83 -23.59
N LEU A 330 4.30 7.98 -23.67
CA LEU A 330 3.88 9.10 -24.54
C LEU A 330 3.77 8.73 -26.02
N GLU A 331 4.46 7.69 -26.49
CA GLU A 331 4.36 7.22 -27.87
C GLU A 331 3.01 6.57 -28.19
N ASP A 332 2.30 6.08 -27.18
CA ASP A 332 0.96 5.50 -27.27
C ASP A 332 -0.14 6.54 -27.00
N GLU A 333 0.19 7.84 -27.07
CA GLU A 333 -0.76 8.92 -26.74
C GLU A 333 -1.99 8.90 -27.65
N GLU A 334 -3.10 8.48 -27.06
CA GLU A 334 -4.44 8.47 -27.65
C GLU A 334 -5.46 9.11 -26.70
N LEU A 335 -6.65 9.42 -27.20
CA LEU A 335 -7.76 9.90 -26.37
C LEU A 335 -8.31 8.75 -25.52
N ALA A 336 -7.70 8.53 -24.37
CA ALA A 336 -8.11 7.51 -23.40
C ALA A 336 -8.52 8.15 -22.07
N THR A 337 -9.68 7.74 -21.54
CA THR A 337 -10.12 8.10 -20.19
C THR A 337 -9.24 7.40 -19.16
N ASN A 338 -9.05 8.00 -17.99
CA ASN A 338 -8.30 7.42 -16.88
C ASN A 338 -6.90 6.91 -17.29
N THR A 339 -6.23 7.68 -18.16
CA THR A 339 -4.90 7.34 -18.67
C THR A 339 -3.98 8.54 -18.52
N LEU A 340 -2.76 8.28 -18.09
CA LEU A 340 -1.70 9.26 -17.90
C LEU A 340 -0.50 8.90 -18.76
N PHE A 341 -0.18 9.74 -19.74
CA PHE A 341 0.98 9.51 -20.61
C PHE A 341 2.25 10.15 -20.05
N VAL A 342 3.32 9.35 -19.94
CA VAL A 342 4.63 9.73 -19.39
C VAL A 342 5.78 9.34 -20.31
N SER A 343 6.90 10.05 -20.22
CA SER A 343 8.13 9.60 -20.88
C SER A 343 8.63 8.31 -20.21
N PRO A 344 9.12 7.32 -20.96
CA PRO A 344 9.76 6.15 -20.39
C PRO A 344 10.89 6.50 -19.43
N GLY A 345 11.07 5.68 -18.40
CA GLY A 345 12.03 5.88 -17.33
C GLY A 345 11.37 5.92 -15.95
N ASN A 346 12.09 6.48 -14.98
CA ASN A 346 11.59 6.60 -13.62
C ASN A 346 10.99 7.98 -13.34
N PHE A 347 9.93 8.01 -12.55
CA PHE A 347 9.22 9.22 -12.17
C PHE A 347 8.51 9.02 -10.83
N GLY A 348 7.98 10.11 -10.29
CA GLY A 348 7.08 10.09 -9.14
C GLY A 348 5.72 10.68 -9.50
N ILE A 349 4.69 10.24 -8.81
CA ILE A 349 3.34 10.83 -8.91
C ILE A 349 2.92 11.31 -7.53
N THR A 350 2.38 12.53 -7.48
CA THR A 350 1.69 13.06 -6.31
C THR A 350 0.23 13.26 -6.64
N VAL A 351 -0.67 12.64 -5.88
CA VAL A 351 -2.11 12.81 -5.98
C VAL A 351 -2.56 13.80 -4.92
N LYS A 352 -3.33 14.81 -5.30
CA LYS A 352 -3.91 15.79 -4.36
C LYS A 352 -5.40 15.91 -4.57
N SER A 353 -6.16 15.86 -3.49
CA SER A 353 -7.57 16.25 -3.47
C SER A 353 -7.68 17.76 -3.56
N LEU A 354 -8.47 18.26 -4.52
CA LEU A 354 -8.68 19.67 -4.81
C LEU A 354 -9.84 20.25 -4.00
N ASN A 355 -10.81 19.41 -3.66
CA ASN A 355 -12.02 19.80 -2.93
C ASN A 355 -11.99 19.36 -1.44
N GLY A 356 -10.85 18.88 -0.96
CA GLY A 356 -10.64 18.51 0.44
C GLY A 356 -11.25 17.17 0.85
N VAL A 357 -11.87 16.43 -0.07
CA VAL A 357 -12.37 15.08 0.18
C VAL A 357 -11.18 14.11 0.28
N PRO A 358 -10.97 13.42 1.41
CA PRO A 358 -9.85 12.50 1.57
C PRO A 358 -10.05 11.25 0.73
N ILE A 359 -8.96 10.70 0.21
CA ILE A 359 -8.90 9.47 -0.59
C ILE A 359 -7.86 8.50 0.00
N VAL A 360 -7.79 7.31 -0.57
CA VAL A 360 -6.68 6.36 -0.40
C VAL A 360 -6.08 6.09 -1.78
N SER A 361 -4.75 5.95 -1.87
CA SER A 361 -4.08 5.73 -3.15
C SER A 361 -2.97 4.69 -3.04
N ALA A 362 -2.93 3.78 -4.01
CA ALA A 362 -1.88 2.78 -4.18
C ALA A 362 -1.40 2.75 -5.63
N ALA A 363 -0.14 2.38 -5.83
CA ALA A 363 0.42 2.10 -7.14
C ALA A 363 0.58 0.59 -7.34
N GLU A 364 0.24 0.12 -8.53
CA GLU A 364 0.54 -1.23 -8.99
C GLU A 364 1.61 -1.14 -10.07
N LEU A 365 2.69 -1.87 -9.86
CA LEU A 365 3.75 -2.07 -10.83
C LEU A 365 3.69 -3.52 -11.28
N GLY A 366 3.62 -3.72 -12.60
CA GLY A 366 3.71 -5.02 -13.24
C GLY A 366 4.90 -5.09 -14.16
N ALA A 367 5.47 -6.28 -14.35
CA ALA A 367 6.43 -6.54 -15.41
C ALA A 367 6.08 -7.84 -16.15
N GLY A 368 6.38 -7.87 -17.44
CA GLY A 368 6.08 -8.98 -18.32
C GLY A 368 4.72 -8.86 -19.01
N PRO A 369 4.19 -10.00 -19.50
CA PRO A 369 3.00 -10.00 -20.33
C PRO A 369 1.75 -9.42 -19.64
N ILE A 370 0.81 -8.96 -20.46
CA ILE A 370 -0.43 -8.30 -20.01
C ILE A 370 -1.51 -9.32 -19.66
N GLY A 371 -1.43 -10.51 -20.27
CA GLY A 371 -2.25 -11.70 -20.09
C GLY A 371 -3.33 -11.68 -19.01
N SER A 372 -4.59 -11.63 -19.38
CA SER A 372 -5.72 -11.80 -18.46
C SER A 372 -6.78 -12.74 -19.06
N PRO A 373 -7.68 -13.35 -18.29
CA PRO A 373 -8.73 -14.20 -18.85
C PRO A 373 -9.57 -13.43 -19.89
N GLY A 374 -9.63 -13.94 -21.11
CA GLY A 374 -10.26 -13.28 -22.26
C GLY A 374 -9.35 -12.32 -23.05
N GLN A 375 -8.11 -12.11 -22.60
CA GLN A 375 -7.01 -11.45 -23.28
C GLN A 375 -5.71 -12.22 -23.00
N GLU A 376 -5.74 -13.53 -23.24
CA GLU A 376 -4.60 -14.41 -22.96
C GLU A 376 -3.41 -14.00 -23.83
N SER A 377 -2.22 -14.09 -23.23
CA SER A 377 -0.95 -13.93 -23.94
C SER A 377 -0.74 -15.02 -24.99
N ASP A 378 0.24 -14.81 -25.86
CA ASP A 378 0.72 -15.85 -26.78
C ASP A 378 1.05 -17.15 -26.03
N ASP A 379 0.76 -18.31 -26.63
CA ASP A 379 0.96 -19.64 -26.03
C ASP A 379 2.37 -19.85 -25.46
N SER A 380 3.40 -19.21 -26.04
CA SER A 380 4.78 -19.28 -25.57
C SER A 380 5.03 -18.58 -24.22
N GLU A 381 4.10 -17.75 -23.78
CA GLU A 381 4.16 -17.00 -22.52
C GLU A 381 3.25 -17.60 -21.43
N LEU A 382 2.40 -18.57 -21.76
CA LEU A 382 1.52 -19.22 -20.81
C LEU A 382 2.31 -20.23 -19.96
N LEU A 383 1.97 -20.32 -18.68
CA LEU A 383 2.46 -21.39 -17.80
C LEU A 383 1.38 -22.46 -17.69
N GLU A 384 1.77 -23.72 -17.85
CA GLU A 384 0.85 -24.84 -17.69
C GLU A 384 0.33 -24.91 -16.24
N PRO A 385 -0.98 -25.17 -16.03
CA PRO A 385 -1.52 -25.44 -14.71
C PRO A 385 -0.80 -26.65 -14.10
N GLN A 386 -0.18 -26.48 -12.93
CA GLN A 386 0.50 -27.59 -12.29
C GLN A 386 -0.49 -28.51 -11.55
N GLU A 387 -0.32 -29.82 -11.72
CA GLU A 387 -1.08 -30.83 -10.98
C GLU A 387 -0.43 -31.22 -9.63
N GLU A 388 0.81 -30.83 -9.32
CA GLU A 388 1.47 -31.15 -8.03
C GLU A 388 2.79 -30.36 -7.82
N SER A 389 2.95 -29.69 -6.66
CA SER A 389 4.16 -29.28 -5.89
C SER A 389 5.51 -28.95 -6.60
N GLY A 390 5.55 -28.75 -7.91
CA GLY A 390 6.76 -28.50 -8.69
C GLY A 390 7.21 -27.06 -8.58
N LYS A 391 8.53 -26.81 -8.51
CA LYS A 391 9.05 -25.44 -8.61
C LYS A 391 8.67 -24.85 -9.97
N VAL A 392 8.02 -23.69 -9.96
CA VAL A 392 7.66 -22.96 -11.18
C VAL A 392 8.94 -22.47 -11.87
N GLU A 393 9.20 -22.97 -13.07
CA GLU A 393 10.28 -22.48 -13.92
C GLU A 393 9.74 -21.48 -14.93
N LEU A 394 10.20 -20.23 -14.85
CA LEU A 394 9.85 -19.19 -15.81
C LEU A 394 10.56 -19.43 -17.14
N PRO A 395 9.90 -19.13 -18.28
CA PRO A 395 10.55 -19.13 -19.58
C PRO A 395 11.85 -18.34 -19.57
N LYS A 396 12.89 -18.88 -20.20
CA LYS A 396 14.22 -18.24 -20.23
C LYS A 396 14.11 -16.84 -20.83
N GLY A 397 14.63 -15.85 -20.12
CA GLY A 397 14.62 -14.45 -20.58
C GLY A 397 13.34 -13.70 -20.25
N ARG A 398 12.34 -14.34 -19.65
CA ARG A 398 11.10 -13.68 -19.23
C ARG A 398 11.37 -12.74 -18.06
N VAL A 399 10.93 -11.50 -18.21
CA VAL A 399 10.79 -10.55 -17.12
C VAL A 399 9.38 -10.66 -16.60
N SER A 400 9.22 -10.83 -15.29
CA SER A 400 7.93 -10.90 -14.64
C SER A 400 7.98 -10.22 -13.29
N GLY A 401 6.83 -9.84 -12.76
CA GLY A 401 6.76 -9.25 -11.43
C GLY A 401 5.47 -8.52 -11.20
N LEU A 402 5.13 -8.41 -9.92
CA LEU A 402 4.04 -7.63 -9.40
C LEU A 402 4.54 -6.94 -8.14
N SER A 403 4.24 -5.67 -7.97
CA SER A 403 4.38 -4.99 -6.70
C SER A 403 3.22 -4.03 -6.54
N ILE A 404 2.52 -4.15 -5.42
CA ILE A 404 1.51 -3.19 -5.02
C ILE A 404 2.11 -2.40 -3.85
N LEU A 405 1.95 -1.08 -3.84
CA LEU A 405 2.44 -0.25 -2.75
C LEU A 405 1.47 0.90 -2.48
N ASN A 406 1.06 1.04 -1.22
CA ASN A 406 0.33 2.23 -0.78
C ASN A 406 1.23 3.46 -0.90
N GLY A 407 0.64 4.59 -1.32
CA GLY A 407 1.35 5.85 -1.32
C GLY A 407 1.69 6.31 0.10
N THR A 408 2.60 7.27 0.20
CA THR A 408 2.85 7.95 1.47
C THR A 408 2.07 9.25 1.50
N PRO A 409 1.20 9.49 2.49
CA PRO A 409 0.36 10.68 2.50
C PRO A 409 1.11 11.96 2.89
N GLU A 410 2.12 11.86 3.76
CA GLU A 410 2.89 13.01 4.26
C GLU A 410 4.41 12.79 4.17
N GLY A 411 5.14 13.89 3.96
CA GLY A 411 6.61 13.88 4.00
C GLY A 411 7.13 13.98 5.43
N SER A 412 8.30 13.39 5.69
CA SER A 412 9.02 13.49 6.96
C SER A 412 10.48 13.88 6.73
N GLY A 413 11.12 14.44 7.76
CA GLY A 413 12.55 14.75 7.75
C GLY A 413 13.45 13.54 8.04
N THR A 414 12.92 12.48 8.66
CA THR A 414 13.71 11.27 8.98
C THR A 414 12.95 10.01 8.61
N TRP A 415 13.62 9.13 7.86
CA TRP A 415 13.10 7.88 7.35
C TRP A 415 14.07 6.72 7.61
N MET A 416 13.52 5.53 7.78
CA MET A 416 14.26 4.28 7.76
C MET A 416 13.78 3.43 6.58
N LEU A 417 14.72 2.90 5.80
CA LEU A 417 14.44 1.95 4.74
C LEU A 417 15.20 0.65 5.04
N ALA A 418 14.47 -0.39 5.43
CA ALA A 418 15.03 -1.72 5.63
C ALA A 418 14.95 -2.51 4.32
N ALA A 419 16.09 -2.73 3.67
CA ALA A 419 16.17 -3.48 2.43
C ALA A 419 16.71 -4.90 2.73
N PRO A 420 15.92 -5.96 2.48
CA PRO A 420 16.45 -7.31 2.62
C PRO A 420 17.57 -7.55 1.60
N ASN A 421 18.29 -8.67 1.74
CA ASN A 421 19.33 -9.02 0.78
C ASN A 421 18.70 -9.59 -0.50
N LEU A 422 18.45 -8.74 -1.48
CA LEU A 422 17.77 -9.10 -2.74
C LEU A 422 18.74 -9.49 -3.86
N GLY A 423 20.04 -9.28 -3.65
CA GLY A 423 21.07 -9.37 -4.68
C GLY A 423 21.04 -8.18 -5.66
N GLY A 424 22.21 -7.74 -6.11
CA GLY A 424 22.33 -6.61 -7.03
C GLY A 424 22.07 -5.26 -6.37
N GLN A 425 21.49 -4.33 -7.13
CA GLN A 425 21.24 -2.96 -6.71
C GLN A 425 19.74 -2.68 -6.62
N MET A 426 19.36 -1.76 -5.73
CA MET A 426 18.02 -1.18 -5.67
C MET A 426 18.11 0.33 -5.95
N LEU A 427 17.03 0.87 -6.48
CA LEU A 427 16.84 2.29 -6.75
C LEU A 427 16.14 2.93 -5.55
N ILE A 428 16.80 3.80 -4.81
CA ILE A 428 16.14 4.68 -3.82
C ILE A 428 15.70 5.95 -4.54
N SER A 429 14.42 6.26 -4.46
CA SER A 429 13.86 7.54 -4.92
C SER A 429 13.55 8.45 -3.75
N VAL A 430 13.98 9.70 -3.87
CA VAL A 430 13.80 10.76 -2.88
C VAL A 430 12.99 11.87 -3.54
N LEU A 431 11.75 12.07 -3.09
CA LEU A 431 10.89 13.17 -3.51
C LEU A 431 10.91 14.28 -2.47
N ASN A 432 11.33 15.48 -2.87
CA ASN A 432 11.23 16.67 -2.02
C ASN A 432 9.86 17.31 -2.23
N THR A 433 9.01 17.24 -1.21
CA THR A 433 7.64 17.78 -1.24
C THR A 433 7.59 19.26 -0.85
N SER A 434 8.72 19.83 -0.46
CA SER A 434 8.86 21.25 -0.14
C SER A 434 9.19 22.09 -1.38
N GLY A 435 8.94 23.40 -1.31
CA GLY A 435 9.32 24.34 -2.37
C GLY A 435 10.81 24.72 -2.39
N ARG A 436 11.63 24.21 -1.44
CA ARG A 436 13.04 24.60 -1.26
C ARG A 436 13.95 23.41 -1.54
N GLY A 437 15.02 23.62 -2.31
CA GLY A 437 16.05 22.60 -2.48
C GLY A 437 16.78 22.30 -1.17
N GLU A 438 17.09 21.03 -0.93
CA GLU A 438 17.71 20.57 0.32
C GLU A 438 18.70 19.44 0.05
N ASP A 439 19.70 19.30 0.92
CA ASP A 439 20.57 18.13 0.90
C ASP A 439 19.98 17.01 1.74
N VAL A 440 19.89 15.83 1.13
CA VAL A 440 19.40 14.62 1.77
C VAL A 440 20.59 13.71 2.05
N TYR A 441 20.69 13.25 3.28
CA TYR A 441 21.75 12.39 3.78
C TYR A 441 21.25 10.97 3.90
N LEU A 442 21.94 10.00 3.28
CA LEU A 442 21.61 8.58 3.37
C LEU A 442 22.79 7.87 4.01
N SER A 443 22.56 7.19 5.13
CA SER A 443 23.59 6.45 5.87
C SER A 443 23.14 5.02 6.12
N GLN A 444 23.99 4.04 5.82
CA GLN A 444 23.70 2.64 6.09
C GLN A 444 24.11 2.27 7.52
N PHE A 445 23.22 1.57 8.23
CA PHE A 445 23.51 1.03 9.55
C PHE A 445 24.64 0.00 9.51
N GLY A 446 25.59 0.12 10.45
CA GLY A 446 26.74 -0.78 10.59
C GLY A 446 27.84 -0.62 9.53
N ASP A 447 27.66 0.21 8.50
CA ASP A 447 28.65 0.46 7.43
C ASP A 447 29.03 1.95 7.33
N ARG A 448 30.09 2.26 6.58
CA ARG A 448 30.55 3.63 6.28
C ARG A 448 29.89 4.21 5.02
N ALA A 449 28.97 3.49 4.38
CA ALA A 449 28.27 3.98 3.20
C ALA A 449 27.42 5.20 3.57
N ASN A 450 27.85 6.36 3.09
CA ASN A 450 27.19 7.64 3.33
C ASN A 450 27.08 8.39 2.00
N TYR A 451 25.87 8.78 1.64
CA TYR A 451 25.59 9.57 0.44
C TYR A 451 24.99 10.91 0.84
N ARG A 452 25.32 11.93 0.07
CA ARG A 452 24.68 13.25 0.12
C ARG A 452 24.15 13.55 -1.27
N VAL A 453 22.87 13.85 -1.35
CA VAL A 453 22.22 14.20 -2.62
C VAL A 453 21.44 15.48 -2.47
N ASN A 454 21.72 16.43 -3.36
CA ASN A 454 20.94 17.65 -3.45
C ASN A 454 19.65 17.38 -4.22
N VAL A 455 18.51 17.60 -3.57
CA VAL A 455 17.17 17.39 -4.13
C VAL A 455 16.48 18.75 -4.26
N PRO A 456 16.26 19.26 -5.49
CA PRO A 456 15.54 20.51 -5.69
C PRO A 456 14.12 20.45 -5.12
N GLY A 457 13.53 21.60 -4.79
CA GLY A 457 12.16 21.67 -4.30
C GLY A 457 11.15 21.20 -5.35
N ASN A 458 10.12 20.46 -4.93
CA ASN A 458 9.12 19.84 -5.79
C ASN A 458 9.71 18.98 -6.92
N ALA A 459 10.87 18.37 -6.67
CA ALA A 459 11.57 17.50 -7.61
C ALA A 459 11.96 16.19 -6.93
N MET A 460 12.39 15.23 -7.74
CA MET A 460 12.90 13.97 -7.23
C MET A 460 14.36 13.72 -7.64
N ARG A 461 15.05 12.93 -6.84
CA ARG A 461 16.36 12.36 -7.17
C ARG A 461 16.35 10.88 -6.90
N GLN A 462 17.21 10.17 -7.62
CA GLN A 462 17.31 8.73 -7.51
C GLN A 462 18.75 8.31 -7.36
N LEU A 463 18.95 7.26 -6.58
CA LEU A 463 20.25 6.69 -6.29
C LEU A 463 20.18 5.18 -6.43
N PHE A 464 21.15 4.59 -7.13
CA PHE A 464 21.35 3.16 -7.08
C PHE A 464 22.28 2.81 -5.91
N VAL A 465 21.82 1.94 -5.03
CA VAL A 465 22.59 1.43 -3.90
C VAL A 465 22.59 -0.09 -3.90
N GLY A 466 23.57 -0.70 -3.22
CA GLY A 466 23.56 -2.14 -3.00
C GLY A 466 22.32 -2.57 -2.20
N THR A 467 21.78 -3.73 -2.53
CA THR A 467 20.74 -4.38 -1.70
C THR A 467 21.33 -4.92 -0.41
N GLY A 468 20.48 -5.17 0.58
CA GLY A 468 20.87 -5.66 1.90
C GLY A 468 21.25 -4.55 2.88
N GLY A 469 20.61 -4.59 4.04
CA GLY A 469 20.87 -3.67 5.16
C GLY A 469 19.80 -2.60 5.32
N THR A 470 19.99 -1.75 6.33
CA THR A 470 19.03 -0.69 6.66
C THR A 470 19.69 0.66 6.45
N TRP A 471 18.96 1.55 5.78
CA TRP A 471 19.35 2.93 5.52
C TRP A 471 18.55 3.87 6.41
N GLU A 472 19.25 4.79 7.06
CA GLU A 472 18.65 5.99 7.65
C GLU A 472 18.79 7.13 6.63
N ILE A 473 17.68 7.81 6.36
CA ILE A 473 17.62 8.94 5.43
C ILE A 473 17.13 10.18 6.19
N LYS A 474 17.92 11.26 6.12
CA LYS A 474 17.68 12.51 6.86
C LYS A 474 17.64 13.73 5.96
N SER A 475 16.74 14.66 6.26
CA SER A 475 16.57 15.95 5.60
C SER A 475 15.96 16.97 6.55
N GLU A 476 16.34 18.24 6.36
CA GLU A 476 15.77 19.40 7.08
C GLU A 476 14.41 19.84 6.51
N VAL A 477 14.00 19.28 5.37
CA VAL A 477 12.67 19.52 4.78
C VAL A 477 11.90 18.21 4.68
N PRO A 478 10.55 18.26 4.66
CA PRO A 478 9.75 17.08 4.39
C PRO A 478 10.11 16.46 3.04
N ILE A 479 10.50 15.18 3.08
CA ILE A 479 10.75 14.36 1.90
C ILE A 479 9.92 13.07 2.00
N VAL A 480 9.70 12.43 0.85
CA VAL A 480 9.09 11.10 0.76
C VAL A 480 10.09 10.17 0.09
N ILE A 481 10.26 8.98 0.66
CA ILE A 481 11.17 7.95 0.18
C ILE A 481 10.35 6.78 -0.35
N ALA A 482 10.84 6.10 -1.38
CA ALA A 482 10.53 4.70 -1.65
C ALA A 482 11.70 4.07 -2.39
N ALA A 483 11.81 2.76 -2.35
CA ALA A 483 12.79 2.04 -3.15
C ALA A 483 12.14 1.05 -4.10
N LEU A 484 12.82 0.79 -5.20
CA LEU A 484 12.41 -0.16 -6.22
C LEU A 484 13.57 -1.12 -6.51
N HIS A 485 13.27 -2.40 -6.55
CA HIS A 485 14.17 -3.45 -7.02
C HIS A 485 13.49 -4.22 -8.15
N GLN A 486 14.23 -4.49 -9.22
CA GLN A 486 13.78 -5.31 -10.33
C GLN A 486 14.86 -6.34 -10.66
N LYS A 487 14.50 -7.61 -10.57
CA LYS A 487 15.35 -8.70 -11.07
C LYS A 487 15.14 -8.87 -12.58
N THR A 488 16.19 -8.66 -13.37
CA THR A 488 16.12 -8.58 -14.84
C THR A 488 15.82 -9.89 -15.56
N LEU A 489 15.77 -11.05 -14.88
CA LEU A 489 15.61 -12.39 -15.49
C LEU A 489 14.87 -13.37 -14.56
N ALA A 490 13.85 -12.90 -13.83
CA ALA A 490 12.99 -13.72 -12.99
C ALA A 490 11.72 -12.92 -12.65
N ALA A 491 10.80 -13.54 -11.90
CA ALA A 491 9.83 -12.77 -11.15
C ALA A 491 10.53 -12.04 -10.00
N GLY A 492 10.39 -10.72 -9.91
CA GLY A 492 11.12 -9.96 -8.89
C GLY A 492 11.03 -8.44 -9.00
N LEU A 493 9.86 -7.93 -9.37
CA LEU A 493 9.52 -6.52 -9.20
C LEU A 493 9.09 -6.31 -7.76
N MET A 494 9.74 -5.38 -7.08
CA MET A 494 9.51 -5.17 -5.67
C MET A 494 9.69 -3.69 -5.33
N SER A 495 8.62 -3.07 -4.87
CA SER A 495 8.67 -1.79 -4.19
C SER A 495 8.88 -2.02 -2.69
N ILE A 496 9.67 -1.16 -2.06
CA ILE A 496 9.98 -1.23 -0.63
C ILE A 496 9.46 0.05 0.02
N ALA A 497 8.48 -0.09 0.90
CA ALA A 497 8.02 1.00 1.75
C ALA A 497 9.07 1.32 2.82
N PRO A 498 9.50 2.58 2.95
CA PRO A 498 10.22 3.04 4.13
C PRO A 498 9.22 3.38 5.24
N VAL A 499 9.74 3.60 6.44
CA VAL A 499 8.96 4.04 7.59
C VAL A 499 9.51 5.35 8.14
N LYS A 500 8.62 6.26 8.49
CA LYS A 500 8.99 7.52 9.16
C LYS A 500 9.29 7.27 10.63
N PHE A 501 10.15 8.08 11.21
CA PHE A 501 10.24 8.17 12.66
C PHE A 501 9.06 8.97 13.20
N GLY A 502 8.47 8.52 14.32
CA GLY A 502 7.43 9.25 15.02
C GLY A 502 7.93 10.63 15.45
N VAL A 503 7.05 11.62 15.37
CA VAL A 503 7.38 13.01 15.75
C VAL A 503 7.67 13.06 17.25
N GLU A 504 8.74 13.77 17.63
CA GLU A 504 8.99 14.10 19.05
C GLU A 504 7.93 15.12 19.49
N GLU A 505 7.05 14.75 20.43
CA GLU A 505 6.12 15.68 21.10
C GLU A 505 6.81 16.55 22.15
#